data_AF-A0A382HAY0-F1
#
_entry.id   AF-A0A382HAY0-F1
#
_cell.length_a   1.000
_cell.length_b   1.000
_cell.length_c   1.000
_cell.angle_alpha   90.00
_cell.angle_beta   90.00
_cell.angle_gamma   90.00
#
_symmetry.space_group_name_H-M   'P 1'
#
loop_
_entity.id
_entity.type
_entity.pdbx_description
1 polymer ?
#
loop_
_entity_poly.entity_id
_entity_poly.type
_entity_poly.pdbx_seq_one_letter_code
_entity_poly.pdbx_strand_id
1 'polypeptide(L)' 'MPVAGEVPEYWGAAKADLSAADSALAKVIARNEEAALSSKGDLFLNLVSAIVGQQISTAAARTIWGRFEGLVGEVN' A
#
# COMPACT_ATOMS: atom_id res chain seq x y z
N MET A 1 -8.25 -11.81 -9.06
CA MET A 1 -8.24 -10.81 -7.98
C MET A 1 -7.07 -11.18 -7.08
N PRO A 2 -6.10 -10.31 -6.83
CA PRO A 2 -4.93 -10.66 -6.03
C PRO A 2 -5.37 -11.02 -4.61
N VAL A 3 -4.93 -12.17 -4.12
CA VAL A 3 -5.36 -12.72 -2.84
C VAL A 3 -4.76 -11.88 -1.71
N ALA A 4 -5.46 -11.74 -0.59
CA ALA A 4 -4.92 -11.04 0.57
C ALA A 4 -3.59 -11.68 1.00
N GLY A 5 -2.55 -10.87 1.18
CA GLY A 5 -1.19 -11.33 1.52
C GLY A 5 -0.36 -11.80 0.33
N GLU A 6 -0.90 -11.79 -0.89
CA GLU A 6 -0.12 -12.14 -2.08
C GLU A 6 0.96 -11.09 -2.34
N VAL A 7 2.21 -11.57 -2.41
CA VAL A 7 3.38 -10.78 -2.79
C VAL A 7 3.56 -10.86 -4.30
N PRO A 8 3.79 -9.74 -5.01
CA PRO A 8 4.02 -9.80 -6.44
C PRO A 8 5.27 -10.61 -6.79
N GLU A 9 5.14 -11.54 -7.74
CA GLU A 9 6.25 -12.40 -8.20
C GLU A 9 7.46 -11.60 -8.69
N TYR A 10 7.21 -10.41 -9.25
CA TYR A 10 8.26 -9.52 -9.76
C TYR A 10 9.05 -8.80 -8.65
N TRP A 11 8.66 -8.88 -7.37
CA TRP A 11 9.24 -8.03 -6.31
C TRP A 11 10.76 -8.18 -6.19
N GLY A 12 11.25 -9.42 -6.20
CA GLY A 12 12.69 -9.70 -6.12
C GLY A 12 13.44 -9.19 -7.35
N ALA A 13 12.93 -9.48 -8.55
CA ALA A 13 13.51 -9.04 -9.81
C ALA A 13 13.56 -7.52 -9.92
N ALA A 14 12.47 -6.82 -9.59
CA ALA A 14 12.41 -5.37 -9.61
C ALA A 14 13.43 -4.72 -8.65
N LYS A 15 13.63 -5.27 -7.44
CA LYS A 15 14.67 -4.78 -6.52
C LYS A 15 16.07 -4.93 -7.12
N ALA A 16 16.36 -6.06 -7.75
CA ALA A 16 17.65 -6.33 -8.37
C ALA A 16 17.91 -5.38 -9.55
N ASP A 17 16.93 -5.23 -10.44
CA ASP A 17 17.02 -4.37 -11.63
C ASP A 17 17.22 -2.90 -11.24
N LEU A 18 16.45 -2.39 -10.28
CA LEU A 18 16.59 -1.01 -9.79
C LEU A 18 17.95 -0.77 -9.09
N SER A 19 18.43 -1.75 -8.33
CA SER A 19 19.73 -1.65 -7.64
C SER A 19 20.91 -1.70 -8.60
N ALA A 20 20.79 -2.45 -9.70
CA ALA A 20 21.80 -2.50 -10.75
C ALA A 20 21.81 -1.22 -11.60
N ALA A 21 20.64 -0.62 -11.84
CA ALA A 21 20.49 0.57 -12.67
C ALA A 21 20.88 1.88 -11.94
N ASP A 22 20.66 1.99 -10.63
CA ASP A 22 20.88 3.23 -9.88
C ASP A 22 21.47 2.98 -8.48
N SER A 23 22.68 3.48 -8.25
CA SER A 23 23.38 3.36 -6.96
C SER A 23 22.72 4.11 -5.80
N ALA A 24 21.94 5.16 -6.06
CA ALA A 24 21.15 5.85 -5.05
C ALA A 24 19.95 4.98 -4.63
N LEU A 25 19.24 4.39 -5.60
CA LEU A 25 18.17 3.43 -5.32
C LEU A 25 18.70 2.19 -4.62
N ALA A 26 19.86 1.65 -5.02
CA ALA A 26 20.50 0.51 -4.35
C ALA A 26 20.74 0.79 -2.86
N LYS A 27 21.22 2.00 -2.51
CA LYS A 27 21.42 2.41 -1.12
C LYS A 27 20.10 2.55 -0.37
N VAL A 28 19.06 3.08 -1.00
CA VAL A 28 17.73 3.21 -0.38
C VAL A 28 17.13 1.84 -0.11
N ILE A 29 17.16 0.93 -1.08
CA ILE A 29 16.64 -0.43 -0.95
C ILE A 29 17.39 -1.20 0.15
N ALA A 30 18.72 -1.14 0.15
CA ALA A 30 19.53 -1.85 1.16
C ALA A 30 19.34 -1.29 2.58
N ARG A 31 19.03 0.01 2.73
CA ARG A 31 18.80 0.64 4.04
C ARG A 31 17.40 0.41 4.61
N ASN A 32 16.41 0.17 3.74
CA ASN A 32 15.00 0.07 4.11
C ASN A 32 14.44 -1.28 3.64
N GLU A 33 15.15 -2.37 3.91
CA GLU A 33 14.66 -3.70 3.57
C GLU A 33 13.46 -4.07 4.44
N GLU A 34 12.27 -3.80 3.92
CA GLU A 34 10.98 -4.10 4.53
C GLU A 34 10.30 -5.28 3.83
N ALA A 35 9.20 -5.75 4.43
CA ALA A 35 8.35 -6.76 3.82
C ALA A 35 7.82 -6.27 2.46
N ALA A 36 7.66 -7.20 1.52
CA ALA A 36 7.13 -6.87 0.22
C ALA A 36 5.72 -6.29 0.31
N LEU A 37 5.39 -5.39 -0.62
CA LEU A 37 4.03 -4.88 -0.74
C LEU A 37 3.10 -6.07 -1.01
N SER A 38 2.06 -6.21 -0.20
CA SER A 38 1.08 -7.29 -0.34
C SER A 38 -0.31 -6.74 -0.64
N SER A 39 -1.12 -7.53 -1.35
CA SER A 39 -2.52 -7.18 -1.61
C SER A 39 -3.36 -7.28 -0.33
N LYS A 40 -4.33 -6.36 -0.18
CA LYS A 40 -5.35 -6.41 0.89
C LYS A 40 -6.58 -7.26 0.53
N GLY A 41 -6.68 -7.75 -0.70
CA GLY A 41 -7.76 -8.66 -1.13
C GLY A 41 -9.12 -8.03 -1.45
N ASP A 42 -9.41 -6.82 -0.95
CA ASP A 42 -10.65 -6.09 -1.28
C ASP A 42 -10.39 -4.85 -2.15
N LEU A 43 -10.74 -4.95 -3.43
CA LEU A 43 -10.59 -3.84 -4.38
C LEU A 43 -11.59 -2.70 -4.14
N PHE A 44 -12.81 -3.00 -3.71
CA PHE A 44 -13.82 -1.98 -3.46
C PHE A 44 -13.42 -1.14 -2.26
N LEU A 45 -13.07 -1.80 -1.16
CA LEU A 45 -12.59 -1.13 0.05
C LEU A 45 -11.34 -0.29 -0.20
N ASN A 46 -10.40 -0.81 -1.00
CA ASN A 46 -9.21 -0.07 -1.41
C ASN A 46 -9.55 1.17 -2.22
N LEU A 47 -10.51 1.08 -3.15
CA LEU A 47 -10.95 2.22 -3.94
C LEU A 47 -11.61 3.29 -3.06
N VAL A 48 -12.54 2.89 -2.18
CA VAL A 48 -13.21 3.82 -1.27
C VAL A 48 -12.19 4.47 -0.32
N SER A 49 -11.28 3.69 0.25
CA SER A 49 -10.19 4.20 1.11
C SER A 49 -9.29 5.18 0.38
N ALA A 50 -8.96 4.91 -0.88
CA ALA A 50 -8.17 5.81 -1.71
C ALA A 50 -8.90 7.13 -1.97
N ILE A 51 -10.20 7.09 -2.29
CA ILE A 51 -11.02 8.29 -2.52
C ILE A 51 -11.13 9.13 -1.23
N VAL A 52 -11.44 8.49 -0.10
CA VAL A 52 -11.59 9.17 1.20
C VAL A 52 -10.28 9.83 1.66
N GLY A 53 -9.14 9.22 1.36
CA GLY A 53 -7.82 9.70 1.77
C GLY A 53 -7.15 10.69 0.83
N GLN A 54 -7.77 11.06 -0.29
CA GLN A 54 -7.15 11.95 -1.29
C GLN A 54 -6.87 13.35 -0.74
N GLN A 55 -5.70 13.89 -1.07
CA GLN A 55 -5.25 15.26 -0.75
C GLN A 55 -5.19 15.61 0.75
N ILE A 56 -5.19 14.61 1.63
CA ILE A 56 -5.09 14.79 3.09
C ILE A 56 -4.01 13.89 3.69
N SER A 57 -3.60 14.19 4.93
CA SER A 57 -2.61 13.37 5.64
C SER A 57 -3.18 12.00 6.01
N THR A 58 -2.31 11.03 6.28
CA THR A 58 -2.72 9.68 6.74
C THR A 58 -3.52 9.72 8.04
N ALA A 59 -3.18 10.64 8.95
CA ALA A 59 -3.91 10.84 10.20
C ALA A 59 -5.32 11.42 9.95
N ALA A 60 -5.44 12.37 9.02
CA ALA A 60 -6.72 12.92 8.62
C ALA A 60 -7.58 11.87 7.92
N ALA A 61 -7.01 11.10 6.98
CA ALA A 61 -7.69 10.00 6.31
C ALA A 61 -8.24 8.97 7.30
N ARG A 62 -7.44 8.55 8.29
CA ARG A 62 -7.89 7.64 9.36
C ARG A 62 -9.05 8.22 10.18
N THR A 63 -9.01 9.51 10.47
CA THR A 63 -10.08 10.19 11.21
C THR A 63 -11.37 10.24 10.41
N ILE A 64 -11.30 10.55 9.12
CA ILE A 64 -12.46 10.62 8.23
C ILE A 64 -13.01 9.22 7.98
N TRP A 65 -12.15 8.20 7.86
CA TRP A 65 -12.55 6.80 7.74
C TRP A 65 -13.41 6.35 8.94
N GLY A 66 -12.97 6.61 10.18
CA GLY A 66 -13.77 6.25 11.36
C GLY A 66 -15.12 7.00 11.43
N ARG A 67 -15.20 8.23 10.92
CA ARG A 67 -16.48 8.95 10.81
C ARG A 67 -17.37 8.35 9.72
N PHE A 68 -16.78 7.92 8.61
CA PHE A 68 -17.48 7.25 7.52
C PHE A 68 -18.11 5.94 8.02
N GLU A 69 -17.34 5.07 8.67
CA GLU A 69 -17.85 3.83 9.30
C GLU A 69 -18.94 4.11 10.34
N GLY A 70 -18.79 5.18 11.13
CA GLY A 70 -19.83 5.61 12.08
C GLY A 70 -21.17 6.01 11.43
N LEU A 71 -21.18 6.37 10.15
CA LEU A 71 -22.38 6.74 9.40
C LEU A 71 -22.97 5.58 8.57
N VAL A 72 -22.11 4.70 8.03
CA VAL A 72 -22.53 3.64 7.10
C VAL A 72 -22.53 2.23 7.71
N GLY A 73 -22.02 2.08 8.94
CA GLY A 73 -21.73 0.78 9.54
C GLY A 73 -20.29 0.33 9.30
N GLU A 74 -19.89 -0.77 9.97
CA GLU A 74 -18.57 -1.36 9.79
C GLU A 74 -18.39 -1.84 8.34
N VAL A 75 -17.30 -1.43 7.70
CA VAL A 75 -16.98 -1.79 6.32
C VAL A 75 -15.82 -2.78 6.35
N ASN A 76 -16.15 -4.08 6.31
CA ASN A 76 -15.20 -5.21 6.26
C ASN A 76 -15.11 -5.82 4.86
#